data_AF-A0A8H3B526-F1
#
_entry.id   AF-A0A8H3B526-F1
#
_cell.length_a   1.000
_cell.length_b   1.000
_cell.length_c   1.000
_cell.angle_alpha   90.00
_cell.angle_beta   90.00
_cell.angle_gamma   90.00
#
_symmetry.space_group_name_H-M   'P 1'
#
loop_
_entity.id
_entity.type
_entity.pdbx_description
1 polymer ?
#
loop_
_entity_poly.entity_id
_entity_poly.type
_entity_poly.pdbx_seq_one_letter_code
_entity_poly.pdbx_strand_id
1 'polypeptide(L)'
;MKSLALGLVWSLAVGVSAKSIYEVCQSTQGKKSNPTAGCPTGTKYVSLNDTKADFKSIQEAVLSLPQDTSPQWILIGAGVYKEAINVTRKGPTTLLGATNHADKCKYN
;
A
#
# COMPACT_ATOMS: atom_id res chain seq x y z
N MET A 1 -43.46 -38.71 27.92
CA MET A 1 -43.24 -37.40 27.28
C MET A 1 -42.05 -36.71 27.96
N LYS A 2 -40.83 -36.85 27.41
CA LYS A 2 -39.69 -36.02 27.81
C LYS A 2 -39.00 -35.60 26.52
N SER A 3 -39.21 -34.34 26.17
CA SER A 3 -38.82 -33.71 24.92
C SER A 3 -37.31 -33.49 24.90
N LEU A 4 -36.63 -33.93 23.83
CA LEU A 4 -35.24 -33.63 23.55
C LEU A 4 -35.18 -32.25 22.89
N ALA A 5 -34.66 -31.25 23.60
CA ALA A 5 -34.39 -29.94 23.03
C ALA A 5 -33.07 -29.99 22.24
N LEU A 6 -33.15 -29.94 20.90
CA LEU A 6 -32.00 -29.69 20.04
C LEU A 6 -31.55 -28.23 20.23
N GLY A 7 -30.41 -28.03 20.87
CA GLY A 7 -29.75 -26.73 20.95
C GLY A 7 -29.10 -26.38 19.60
N LEU A 8 -29.57 -25.31 18.96
CA LEU A 8 -29.00 -24.80 17.72
C LEU A 8 -27.88 -23.80 18.05
N VAL A 9 -26.63 -24.24 17.93
CA VAL A 9 -25.45 -23.39 18.12
C VAL A 9 -25.31 -22.49 16.89
N TRP A 10 -25.56 -21.19 17.05
CA TRP A 10 -25.29 -20.19 16.03
C TRP A 10 -23.79 -19.90 16.00
N SER A 11 -23.07 -20.56 15.09
CA SER A 11 -21.68 -20.22 14.79
C SER A 11 -21.64 -18.85 14.10
N LEU A 12 -21.20 -17.81 14.82
CA LEU A 12 -20.81 -16.53 14.22
C LEU A 12 -19.51 -16.72 13.43
N ALA A 13 -19.62 -16.97 12.13
CA ALA A 13 -18.48 -16.88 11.23
C ALA A 13 -18.07 -15.40 11.13
N VAL A 14 -17.01 -15.00 11.85
CA VAL A 14 -16.41 -13.67 11.71
C VAL A 14 -15.69 -13.65 10.37
N GLY A 15 -16.29 -13.01 9.36
CA GLY A 15 -15.67 -12.86 8.04
C GLY A 15 -14.45 -11.93 8.12
N VAL A 16 -13.24 -12.48 8.10
CA VAL A 16 -12.01 -11.69 8.00
C VAL A 16 -11.74 -11.41 6.53
N SER A 17 -12.11 -10.21 6.04
CA SER A 17 -11.68 -9.76 4.71
C SER A 17 -10.20 -9.36 4.77
N ALA A 18 -9.29 -10.24 4.34
CA ALA A 18 -7.87 -9.92 4.23
C ALA A 18 -7.68 -8.77 3.23
N LYS A 19 -7.12 -7.64 3.70
CA LYS A 19 -6.73 -6.53 2.82
C LYS A 19 -5.49 -6.92 2.03
N SER A 20 -5.44 -6.51 0.76
CA SER A 20 -4.21 -6.64 -0.04
C SER A 20 -3.07 -5.84 0.59
N ILE A 21 -1.83 -6.32 0.43
CA ILE A 21 -0.62 -5.59 0.85
C ILE A 21 -0.57 -4.18 0.24
N TYR A 22 -1.12 -4.00 -0.97
CA TYR A 22 -1.18 -2.69 -1.63
C TYR A 22 -2.18 -1.75 -0.96
N GLU A 23 -3.36 -2.24 -0.56
CA GLU A 23 -4.31 -1.44 0.22
C GLU A 23 -3.70 -0.99 1.55
N VAL A 24 -3.00 -1.91 2.23
CA VAL A 24 -2.32 -1.57 3.49
C VAL A 24 -1.24 -0.53 3.20
N CYS A 25 -0.36 -0.74 2.23
CA CYS A 25 0.73 0.16 1.88
C CYS A 25 0.25 1.58 1.56
N GLN A 26 -0.78 1.71 0.73
CA GLN A 26 -1.33 3.00 0.31
C GLN A 26 -2.02 3.76 1.45
N SER A 27 -2.50 3.09 2.50
CA SER A 27 -3.18 3.77 3.61
C SER A 27 -2.24 4.69 4.38
N THR A 28 -2.66 5.94 4.63
CA THR A 28 -1.98 6.89 5.53
C THR A 28 -2.45 6.75 6.98
N GLN A 29 -3.49 5.97 7.25
CA GLN A 29 -4.09 5.83 8.58
C GLN A 29 -3.09 5.17 9.55
N GLY A 30 -2.79 5.85 10.67
CA GLY A 30 -1.87 5.34 11.68
C GLY A 30 -0.38 5.35 11.29
N LYS A 31 0.00 5.87 10.11
CA LYS A 31 1.37 5.79 9.58
C LYS A 31 2.18 7.09 9.64
N LYS A 32 1.81 8.03 10.50
CA LYS A 32 2.50 9.34 10.61
C LYS A 32 4.01 9.22 10.86
N SER A 33 4.43 8.24 11.67
CA SER A 33 5.84 8.03 12.03
C SER A 33 6.59 7.15 11.05
N ASN A 34 5.91 6.23 10.37
CA ASN A 34 6.49 5.32 9.38
C ASN A 34 5.55 5.19 8.16
N PRO A 35 5.72 6.05 7.14
CA PRO A 35 4.86 6.09 5.96
C PRO A 35 4.81 4.77 5.18
N THR A 36 5.89 3.99 5.19
CA THR A 36 5.99 2.71 4.46
C THR A 36 5.60 1.50 5.31
N ALA A 37 5.08 1.68 6.52
CA ALA A 37 4.63 0.58 7.36
C ALA A 37 3.60 -0.29 6.61
N GLY A 38 3.83 -1.60 6.50
CA GLY A 38 2.95 -2.52 5.77
C GLY A 38 3.07 -2.45 4.24
N CYS A 39 4.05 -1.73 3.70
CA CYS A 39 4.46 -1.85 2.30
C CYS A 39 5.39 -3.06 2.08
N PRO A 40 5.54 -3.52 0.83
CA PRO A 40 6.59 -4.46 0.46
C PRO A 40 7.97 -3.97 0.92
N THR A 41 8.83 -4.91 1.32
CA THR A 41 10.18 -4.59 1.79
C THR A 41 10.97 -3.86 0.70
N GLY A 42 11.65 -2.78 1.08
CA GLY A 42 12.44 -1.98 0.15
C GLY A 42 11.67 -0.88 -0.59
N THR A 43 10.37 -0.70 -0.31
CA THR A 43 9.57 0.41 -0.87
C THR A 43 10.25 1.77 -0.61
N LYS A 44 10.49 2.54 -1.68
CA LYS A 44 10.97 3.93 -1.58
C LYS A 44 9.81 4.88 -1.32
N TYR A 45 9.98 5.85 -0.44
CA TYR A 45 8.98 6.85 -0.13
C TYR A 45 9.32 8.21 -0.73
N VAL A 46 8.38 8.75 -1.52
CA VAL A 46 8.49 10.06 -2.15
C VAL A 46 7.51 11.01 -1.47
N SER A 47 7.97 12.18 -1.05
CA SER A 47 7.10 13.25 -0.57
C SER A 47 7.74 14.61 -0.74
N LEU A 48 6.94 15.61 -1.15
CA LEU A 48 7.40 17.00 -1.23
C LEU A 48 7.63 17.62 0.16
N ASN A 49 6.86 17.19 1.16
CA ASN A 49 6.72 17.89 2.44
C ASN A 49 7.03 17.03 3.68
N ASP A 50 7.18 15.71 3.54
CA ASP A 50 7.48 14.82 4.67
C ASP A 50 8.99 14.65 4.81
N THR A 51 9.54 14.95 5.99
CA THR A 51 10.97 14.81 6.27
C THR A 51 11.45 13.37 6.29
N LYS A 52 10.53 12.40 6.31
CA LYS A 52 10.84 10.97 6.27
C LYS A 52 10.92 10.41 4.84
N ALA A 53 10.70 11.25 3.83
CA ALA A 53 10.82 10.82 2.45
C ALA A 53 12.27 10.55 2.06
N ASP A 54 12.47 9.50 1.29
CA ASP A 54 13.75 9.19 0.66
C ASP A 54 14.05 10.18 -0.47
N PHE A 55 13.02 10.62 -1.18
CA PHE A 55 13.13 11.51 -2.35
C PHE A 55 12.02 12.56 -2.39
N LYS A 56 12.29 13.68 -3.07
CA LYS A 56 11.29 14.71 -3.37
C LYS A 56 10.76 14.66 -4.81
N SER A 57 11.42 13.93 -5.70
CA SER A 57 10.97 13.66 -7.07
C SER A 57 10.68 12.17 -7.26
N ILE A 58 9.64 11.85 -8.05
CA ILE A 58 9.33 10.46 -8.40
C ILE A 58 10.39 9.92 -9.38
N GLN A 59 10.93 10.77 -10.27
CA GLN A 59 11.97 10.35 -11.21
C GLN A 59 13.27 9.96 -10.49
N GLU A 60 13.68 10.71 -9.47
CA GLU A 60 14.85 10.35 -8.64
C GLU A 60 14.65 9.00 -7.94
N ALA A 61 13.47 8.76 -7.40
CA ALA A 61 13.13 7.47 -6.80
C ALA A 61 13.23 6.33 -7.82
N VAL A 62 12.71 6.52 -9.04
CA VAL A 62 12.81 5.53 -10.13
C VAL A 62 14.26 5.23 -10.50
N LEU A 63 15.12 6.26 -10.59
CA LEU A 63 16.55 6.09 -10.89
C LEU A 63 17.33 5.42 -9.76
N SER A 64 16.84 5.50 -8.52
CA SER A 64 17.46 4.85 -7.36
C SER A 64 17.25 3.34 -7.29
N LEU A 65 16.31 2.81 -8.08
CA LEU A 65 15.95 1.40 -8.04
C LEU A 65 17.01 0.52 -8.73
N PRO A 66 17.21 -0.73 -8.27
CA PRO A 66 18.17 -1.65 -8.88
C PRO A 66 17.89 -1.94 -10.36
N GLN A 67 18.93 -1.99 -11.19
CA GLN A 67 18.82 -2.27 -12.62
C GLN A 67 18.76 -3.79 -12.91
N ASP A 68 17.76 -4.46 -12.33
CA ASP A 68 17.52 -5.90 -12.45
C ASP A 68 16.06 -6.21 -12.86
N THR A 69 15.68 -7.48 -12.79
CA THR A 69 14.32 -7.97 -13.09
C THR A 69 13.42 -8.09 -11.86
N SER A 70 13.92 -7.71 -10.68
CA SER A 70 13.16 -7.82 -9.43
C SER A 70 12.01 -6.80 -9.38
N PRO A 71 10.89 -7.14 -8.71
CA PRO A 71 9.82 -6.18 -8.45
C PRO A 71 10.28 -5.10 -7.48
N GLN A 72 9.90 -3.86 -7.77
CA GLN A 72 10.23 -2.69 -6.97
C GLN A 72 9.00 -1.82 -6.74
N TRP A 73 8.96 -1.11 -5.61
CA TRP A 73 7.80 -0.34 -5.17
C TRP A 73 8.20 1.07 -4.77
N ILE A 74 7.37 2.03 -5.14
CA ILE A 74 7.51 3.44 -4.74
C ILE A 74 6.16 3.90 -4.18
N LEU A 75 6.15 4.31 -2.91
CA LEU A 75 5.00 4.97 -2.28
C LEU A 75 5.15 6.48 -2.46
N ILE A 76 4.14 7.12 -3.05
CA ILE A 76 4.10 8.54 -3.35
C ILE A 76 3.12 9.20 -2.40
N GLY A 77 3.65 10.03 -1.50
CA GLY A 77 2.87 10.87 -0.60
C GLY A 77 2.04 11.90 -1.34
N ALA A 78 0.94 12.34 -0.73
CA ALA A 78 0.02 13.31 -1.32
C ALA A 78 0.74 14.62 -1.71
N GLY A 79 0.48 15.10 -2.91
CA GLY A 79 1.10 16.31 -3.45
C GLY A 79 0.85 16.48 -4.95
N VAL A 80 1.26 17.63 -5.47
CA VAL A 80 1.22 17.93 -6.90
C VAL A 80 2.64 17.83 -7.46
N TYR A 81 2.92 16.76 -8.18
CA TYR A 81 4.21 16.52 -8.81
C TYR A 81 4.11 16.95 -10.28
N LYS A 82 4.82 18.01 -10.66
CA LYS A 82 4.87 18.52 -12.04
C LYS A 82 6.14 18.03 -12.72
N GLU A 83 6.13 16.78 -13.16
CA GLU A 83 7.28 16.14 -13.79
C GLU A 83 6.83 15.11 -14.83
N ALA A 84 7.70 14.83 -15.80
CA ALA A 84 7.56 13.68 -16.69
C ALA A 84 8.42 12.54 -16.14
N ILE A 85 7.86 11.33 -16.07
CA ILE A 85 8.54 10.18 -15.49
C ILE A 85 8.88 9.20 -16.62
N ASN A 86 10.16 8.85 -16.73
CA ASN A 86 10.66 7.84 -17.65
C ASN A 86 11.03 6.57 -16.89
N VAL A 87 10.25 5.50 -17.09
CA VAL A 87 10.46 4.19 -16.45
C VAL A 87 11.03 3.21 -17.47
N THR A 88 12.35 3.01 -17.44
CA THR A 88 13.08 2.14 -18.39
C THR A 88 13.61 0.86 -17.75
N ARG A 89 13.20 0.54 -16.51
CA ARG A 89 13.63 -0.67 -15.81
C ARG A 89 13.12 -1.94 -16.50
N LYS A 90 13.96 -2.98 -16.47
CA LYS A 90 13.62 -4.32 -16.95
C LYS A 90 12.61 -5.01 -16.03
N GLY A 91 12.78 -4.87 -14.72
CA GLY A 91 11.89 -5.41 -13.70
C GLY A 91 10.62 -4.57 -13.51
N PRO A 92 9.55 -5.18 -12.99
CA PRO A 92 8.31 -4.46 -12.73
C PRO A 92 8.54 -3.36 -11.69
N THR A 93 7.92 -2.21 -11.93
CA THR A 93 7.98 -1.04 -11.06
C THR A 93 6.55 -0.63 -10.73
N THR A 94 6.19 -0.68 -9.45
CA THR A 94 4.85 -0.32 -8.98
C THR A 94 4.88 1.03 -8.29
N LEU A 95 4.13 1.99 -8.84
CA LEU A 95 3.92 3.30 -8.22
C LEU A 95 2.60 3.28 -7.44
N LEU A 96 2.66 3.61 -6.16
CA LEU A 96 1.54 3.54 -5.22
C LEU A 96 1.24 4.94 -4.69
N GLY A 97 0.05 5.47 -4.96
CA GLY A 97 -0.39 6.73 -4.34
C GLY A 97 -0.86 6.51 -2.91
N ALA A 98 -0.29 7.24 -1.95
CA ALA A 98 -0.75 7.24 -0.57
C ALA A 98 -2.11 7.93 -0.45
N THR A 99 -3.03 7.34 0.29
CA THR A 99 -4.41 7.80 0.46
C THR A 99 -4.94 7.50 1.86
N ASN A 100 -5.85 8.33 2.35
CA ASN A 100 -6.62 8.05 3.58
C ASN A 100 -7.89 7.23 3.32
N HIS A 101 -8.12 6.77 2.08
CA HIS A 101 -9.30 6.03 1.63
C HIS A 101 -8.94 4.72 0.93
N ALA A 102 -7.89 4.03 1.37
CA ALA A 102 -7.42 2.81 0.70
C ALA A 102 -8.46 1.67 0.68
N ASP A 103 -9.40 1.68 1.63
CA ASP A 103 -10.56 0.78 1.70
C ASP A 103 -11.61 1.03 0.62
N LYS A 104 -11.61 2.22 -0.01
CA LYS A 104 -12.54 2.58 -1.08
C LYS A 104 -12.02 2.28 -2.48
N CYS A 105 -10.77 1.83 -2.61
CA CYS A 105 -10.15 1.47 -3.89
C CYS A 105 -10.59 0.09 -4.42
N LYS A 106 -11.82 -0.36 -4.12
CA LYS A 106 -12.35 -1.61 -4.67
C LYS A 106 -12.92 -1.35 -6.05
N TYR A 107 -12.44 -2.11 -7.05
CA TYR A 107 -13.03 -2.13 -8.39
C TYR A 107 -14.44 -2.71 -8.28
N ASN A 108 -15.44 -1.98 -8.80
CA ASN A 108 -16.82 -2.49 -8.94
C ASN A 108 -16.90 -3.46 -10.11
#